data_AF-T2IH73-F1
#
_entry.id   AF-T2IH73-F1
#
_cell.length_a   1.000
_cell.length_b   1.000
_cell.length_c   1.000
_cell.angle_alpha   90.00
_cell.angle_beta   90.00
_cell.angle_gamma   90.00
#
_symmetry.space_group_name_H-M   'P 1'
#
loop_
_entity.id
_entity.type
_entity.pdbx_description
1 polymer ?
#
loop_
_entity_poly.entity_id
_entity_poly.type
_entity_poly.pdbx_seq_one_letter_code
_entity_poly.pdbx_strand_id
1 'polypeptide(L)'
;MLENNPTIAVVSGRRREKFPDATPYNRLADLEWNTPIGEALACGGDSLIRVKALQQVEGFNDSLICGEEPEMCIRLRGQGWKIWRLDEEMTAHDADMTRFSQWWSRMIRSGWAIAQGMAMYGLTPEKYMMRQGISNWLWGLILPLIALGLAWWTRGLTLFLLIGYPVLGWRIYGYRSTCGDTPAQSRLYAFFCILGKFAQIMGQVKYWLTKWQGQTATLIEYKKSQTG
;
A
#
# COMPACT_ATOMS: atom_id res chain seq x y z
N MET A 1 -11.86 -21.46 -12.91
CA MET A 1 -12.33 -20.05 -12.86
C MET A 1 -12.10 -19.32 -14.18
N LEU A 2 -10.85 -19.14 -14.64
CA LEU A 2 -10.55 -18.39 -15.87
C LEU A 2 -11.15 -19.01 -17.15
N GLU A 3 -11.16 -20.35 -17.28
CA GLU A 3 -11.76 -21.03 -18.43
C GLU A 3 -13.26 -20.72 -18.57
N ASN A 4 -13.99 -20.76 -17.45
CA ASN A 4 -15.44 -20.56 -17.42
C ASN A 4 -15.86 -19.08 -17.41
N ASN A 5 -14.92 -18.14 -17.25
CA ASN A 5 -15.21 -16.70 -17.15
C ASN A 5 -14.30 -15.93 -18.13
N PRO A 6 -14.73 -15.73 -19.38
CA PRO A 6 -13.89 -15.15 -20.43
C PRO A 6 -13.57 -13.67 -20.20
N THR A 7 -14.25 -12.98 -19.28
CA THR A 7 -14.04 -11.57 -18.93
C THR A 7 -13.03 -11.34 -17.80
N ILE A 8 -12.60 -12.41 -17.11
CA ILE A 8 -11.59 -12.31 -16.05
C ILE A 8 -10.20 -12.50 -16.66
N ALA A 9 -9.31 -11.53 -16.40
CA ALA A 9 -7.92 -11.56 -16.80
C ALA A 9 -7.03 -12.18 -15.72
N VAL A 10 -7.29 -11.87 -14.46
CA VAL A 10 -6.41 -12.22 -13.34
C VAL A 10 -7.23 -12.84 -12.21
N VAL A 11 -6.72 -13.94 -11.67
CA VAL A 11 -7.22 -14.52 -10.41
C VAL A 11 -6.07 -14.59 -9.41
N SER A 12 -6.33 -14.23 -8.16
CA SER A 12 -5.37 -14.39 -7.06
C SER A 12 -6.03 -14.97 -5.81
N GLY A 13 -5.31 -15.83 -5.13
CA GLY A 13 -5.71 -16.36 -3.82
C GLY A 13 -5.18 -15.52 -2.66
N ARG A 14 -5.34 -16.05 -1.46
CA ARG A 14 -4.86 -15.46 -0.21
C ARG A 14 -3.39 -15.80 -0.13
N ARG A 15 -2.55 -14.79 -0.24
CA ARG A 15 -1.17 -14.88 0.25
C ARG A 15 -1.19 -14.80 1.76
N ARG A 16 -0.75 -15.86 2.43
CA ARG A 16 -0.70 -15.92 3.89
C ARG A 16 0.74 -15.76 4.36
N GLU A 17 0.95 -14.96 5.39
CA GLU A 17 2.28 -14.85 6.00
C GLU A 17 2.62 -16.17 6.70
N LYS A 18 3.84 -16.67 6.49
CA LYS A 18 4.29 -17.97 7.02
C LYS A 18 4.37 -17.96 8.55
N PHE A 19 4.80 -16.83 9.13
CA PHE A 19 4.99 -16.67 10.57
C PHE A 19 4.31 -15.38 11.08
N PRO A 20 2.97 -15.28 11.02
CA PRO A 20 2.23 -14.04 11.32
C PRO A 20 2.35 -13.62 12.80
N ASP A 21 2.83 -14.52 13.66
CA ASP A 21 2.93 -14.31 15.11
C ASP A 21 4.36 -14.07 15.58
N ALA A 22 5.35 -14.16 14.66
CA ALA A 22 6.75 -13.99 15.01
C ALA A 22 7.06 -12.55 15.44
N THR A 23 6.51 -11.57 14.72
CA THR A 23 6.63 -10.15 15.07
C THR A 23 5.37 -9.36 14.72
N PRO A 24 5.18 -8.16 15.30
CA PRO A 24 4.12 -7.25 14.87
C PRO A 24 4.17 -6.90 13.38
N TYR A 25 5.36 -6.90 12.76
CA TYR A 25 5.50 -6.56 11.34
C TYR A 25 5.07 -7.70 10.43
N ASN A 26 5.38 -8.95 10.78
CA ASN A 26 4.83 -10.12 10.08
C ASN A 26 3.29 -10.13 10.20
N ARG A 27 2.74 -9.82 11.39
CA ARG A 27 1.28 -9.71 11.56
C ARG A 27 0.69 -8.64 10.65
N LEU A 28 1.32 -7.46 10.54
CA LEU A 28 0.87 -6.41 9.64
C LEU A 28 0.87 -6.85 8.19
N ALA A 29 1.93 -7.53 7.73
CA ALA A 29 2.00 -8.06 6.37
C ALA A 29 0.83 -9.03 6.10
N ASP A 30 0.55 -9.94 7.04
CA ASP A 30 -0.57 -10.86 6.93
C ASP A 30 -1.92 -10.13 6.81
N LEU A 31 -2.16 -9.13 7.68
CA LEU A 31 -3.38 -8.33 7.70
C LEU A 31 -3.57 -7.51 6.41
N GLU A 32 -2.49 -6.95 5.87
CA GLU A 32 -2.49 -6.14 4.65
C GLU A 32 -2.79 -6.97 3.40
N TRP A 33 -2.34 -8.23 3.37
CA TRP A 33 -2.62 -9.13 2.25
C TRP A 33 -4.01 -9.77 2.34
N ASN A 34 -4.71 -9.59 3.46
CA ASN A 34 -6.10 -10.02 3.61
C ASN A 34 -7.05 -9.00 2.97
N THR A 35 -7.10 -9.01 1.64
CA THR A 35 -7.98 -8.13 0.87
C THR A 35 -9.38 -8.76 0.68
N PRO A 36 -10.43 -7.95 0.45
CA PRO A 36 -11.78 -8.46 0.22
C PRO A 36 -11.86 -9.47 -0.94
N ILE A 37 -12.65 -10.53 -0.74
CA ILE A 37 -12.95 -11.55 -1.75
C ILE A 37 -13.87 -10.97 -2.84
N GLY A 38 -13.71 -11.44 -4.08
CA GLY A 38 -14.54 -11.06 -5.23
C GLY A 38 -13.82 -10.19 -6.25
N GLU A 39 -14.57 -9.36 -6.97
CA GLU A 39 -14.01 -8.43 -7.96
C GLU A 39 -13.08 -7.42 -7.26
N ALA A 40 -11.84 -7.32 -7.73
CA ALA A 40 -10.77 -6.56 -7.09
C ALA A 40 -10.17 -5.50 -8.02
N LEU A 41 -9.52 -4.49 -7.44
CA LEU A 41 -8.80 -3.44 -8.17
C LEU A 41 -7.32 -3.78 -8.43
N ALA A 42 -6.80 -4.81 -7.79
CA ALA A 42 -5.43 -5.27 -7.99
C ALA A 42 -5.30 -6.69 -7.44
N CYS A 43 -4.24 -7.37 -7.84
CA CYS A 43 -3.82 -8.64 -7.27
C CYS A 43 -2.49 -8.49 -6.51
N GLY A 44 -2.15 -9.50 -5.70
CA GLY A 44 -0.79 -9.69 -5.21
C GLY A 44 0.09 -10.34 -6.28
N GLY A 45 1.38 -10.56 -5.94
CA GLY A 45 2.30 -11.31 -6.80
C GLY A 45 1.94 -12.81 -6.94
N ASP A 46 1.03 -13.31 -6.12
CA ASP A 46 0.44 -14.64 -6.21
C ASP A 46 -0.78 -14.65 -7.14
N SER A 47 -0.52 -14.55 -8.44
CA SER A 47 -1.58 -14.43 -9.43
C SER A 47 -1.42 -15.40 -10.60
N LEU A 48 -2.56 -15.85 -11.13
CA LEU A 48 -2.64 -16.53 -12.41
C LEU A 48 -3.29 -15.58 -13.42
N ILE A 49 -2.59 -15.34 -14.53
CA ILE A 49 -2.97 -14.32 -15.52
C ILE A 49 -3.27 -14.99 -16.85
N ARG A 50 -4.37 -14.59 -17.48
CA ARG A 50 -4.70 -14.96 -18.86
C ARG A 50 -3.68 -14.35 -19.81
N VAL A 51 -2.97 -15.21 -20.55
CA VAL A 51 -1.93 -14.80 -21.53
C VAL A 51 -2.43 -13.73 -22.50
N LYS A 52 -3.63 -13.91 -23.09
CA LYS A 52 -4.22 -12.92 -24.00
C LYS A 52 -4.36 -11.54 -23.35
N ALA A 53 -4.80 -11.49 -22.10
CA ALA A 53 -4.98 -10.22 -21.39
C ALA A 53 -3.63 -9.57 -21.07
N LEU A 54 -2.64 -10.38 -20.64
CA LEU A 54 -1.27 -9.91 -20.38
C LEU A 54 -0.62 -9.33 -21.64
N GLN A 55 -0.76 -10.02 -22.77
CA GLN A 55 -0.24 -9.56 -24.07
C GLN A 55 -0.93 -8.28 -24.55
N GLN A 56 -2.23 -8.14 -24.35
CA GLN A 56 -2.99 -6.95 -24.73
C GLN A 56 -2.52 -5.68 -24.00
N VAL A 57 -1.94 -5.85 -22.82
CA VAL A 57 -1.34 -4.76 -22.05
C VAL A 57 0.19 -4.85 -22.07
N GLU A 58 0.82 -5.57 -22.98
CA GLU A 58 2.29 -5.59 -23.10
C GLU A 58 3.05 -5.98 -21.81
N GLY A 59 2.42 -6.75 -20.91
CA GLY A 59 3.05 -7.21 -19.68
C GLY A 59 3.16 -6.17 -18.56
N PHE A 60 4.19 -6.33 -17.72
CA PHE A 60 4.51 -5.44 -16.59
C PHE A 60 5.34 -4.24 -17.06
N ASN A 61 5.18 -3.12 -16.38
CA ASN A 61 5.94 -1.90 -16.66
C ASN A 61 7.28 -1.91 -15.91
N ASP A 62 8.37 -2.19 -16.61
CA ASP A 62 9.73 -2.34 -16.08
C ASP A 62 10.36 -1.03 -15.53
N SER A 63 9.76 0.12 -15.83
CA SER A 63 10.18 1.41 -15.29
C SER A 63 9.76 1.62 -13.83
N LEU A 64 8.89 0.75 -13.30
CA LEU A 64 8.42 0.80 -11.91
C LEU A 64 9.34 -0.02 -11.01
N ILE A 65 9.83 0.58 -9.92
CA ILE A 65 10.58 -0.17 -8.91
C ILE A 65 9.67 -0.91 -7.91
N CYS A 66 8.37 -0.59 -7.94
CA CYS A 66 7.34 -1.18 -7.10
C CYS A 66 5.95 -0.78 -7.61
N GLY A 67 4.95 -1.66 -7.38
CA GLY A 67 3.58 -1.39 -7.79
C GLY A 67 3.30 -1.74 -9.26
N GLU A 68 4.13 -2.58 -9.85
CA GLU A 68 3.96 -3.12 -11.20
C GLU A 68 2.63 -3.84 -11.37
N GLU A 69 2.25 -4.70 -10.40
CA GLU A 69 1.03 -5.49 -10.50
C GLU A 69 -0.23 -4.61 -10.45
N PRO A 70 -0.40 -3.68 -9.48
CA PRO A 70 -1.50 -2.73 -9.51
C PRO A 70 -1.56 -1.85 -10.75
N GLU A 71 -0.42 -1.44 -11.32
CA GLU A 71 -0.38 -0.65 -12.54
C GLU A 71 -0.88 -1.45 -13.75
N MET A 72 -0.40 -2.68 -13.93
CA MET A 72 -0.89 -3.59 -14.96
C MET A 72 -2.38 -3.84 -14.81
N CYS A 73 -2.85 -4.00 -13.56
CA CYS A 73 -4.26 -4.16 -13.24
C CYS A 73 -5.13 -2.97 -13.69
N ILE A 74 -4.65 -1.73 -13.56
CA ILE A 74 -5.34 -0.53 -14.05
C ILE A 74 -5.47 -0.59 -15.57
N ARG A 75 -4.38 -0.91 -16.28
CA ARG A 75 -4.39 -1.00 -17.76
C ARG A 75 -5.33 -2.12 -18.25
N LEU A 76 -5.35 -3.25 -17.55
CA LEU A 76 -6.30 -4.35 -17.82
C LEU A 76 -7.75 -3.90 -17.66
N ARG A 77 -8.10 -3.23 -16.55
CA ARG A 77 -9.46 -2.69 -16.36
C ARG A 77 -9.84 -1.63 -17.39
N GLY A 78 -8.88 -0.81 -17.82
CA GLY A 78 -9.07 0.12 -18.94
C GLY A 78 -9.46 -0.58 -20.25
N GLN A 79 -9.13 -1.87 -20.40
CA GLN A 79 -9.53 -2.74 -21.52
C GLN A 79 -10.79 -3.57 -21.23
N GLY A 80 -11.49 -3.30 -20.12
CA GLY A 80 -12.71 -4.00 -19.71
C GLY A 80 -12.48 -5.35 -19.01
N TRP A 81 -11.23 -5.70 -18.71
CA TRP A 81 -10.94 -6.94 -17.98
C TRP A 81 -11.27 -6.83 -16.50
N LYS A 82 -11.70 -7.96 -15.94
CA LYS A 82 -11.92 -8.13 -14.50
C LYS A 82 -10.75 -8.80 -13.81
N ILE A 83 -10.60 -8.47 -12.53
CA ILE A 83 -9.60 -9.03 -11.62
C ILE A 83 -10.35 -9.63 -10.45
N TRP A 84 -9.95 -10.81 -10.01
CA TRP A 84 -10.72 -11.56 -9.03
C TRP A 84 -9.87 -12.12 -7.90
N ARG A 85 -10.32 -11.88 -6.67
CA ARG A 85 -9.76 -12.41 -5.44
C ARG A 85 -10.60 -13.62 -4.98
N LEU A 86 -10.02 -14.81 -5.01
CA LEU A 86 -10.68 -16.07 -4.61
C LEU A 86 -10.83 -16.19 -3.08
N ASP A 87 -11.70 -17.06 -2.58
CA ASP A 87 -11.72 -17.36 -1.13
C ASP A 87 -10.85 -18.58 -0.80
N GLU A 88 -9.61 -18.59 -1.29
CA GLU A 88 -8.70 -19.74 -1.17
C GLU A 88 -7.29 -19.27 -0.84
N GLU A 89 -6.60 -19.98 0.05
CA GLU A 89 -5.15 -19.84 0.21
C GLU A 89 -4.43 -20.29 -1.07
N MET A 90 -3.52 -19.46 -1.58
CA MET A 90 -2.80 -19.78 -2.83
C MET A 90 -1.29 -19.79 -2.63
N THR A 91 -0.76 -18.95 -1.74
CA THR A 91 0.68 -18.94 -1.43
C THR A 91 0.93 -18.69 0.05
N ALA A 92 2.02 -19.28 0.55
CA ALA A 92 2.64 -18.86 1.80
C ALA A 92 3.86 -18.00 1.47
N HIS A 93 3.97 -16.82 2.07
CA HIS A 93 5.11 -15.93 1.90
C HIS A 93 5.78 -15.68 3.25
N ASP A 94 7.10 -15.63 3.26
CA ASP A 94 7.87 -15.26 4.44
C ASP A 94 8.39 -13.84 4.24
N ALA A 95 7.70 -12.87 4.85
CA ALA A 95 8.12 -11.48 4.84
C ALA A 95 9.50 -11.30 5.50
N ASP A 96 9.88 -12.20 6.43
CA ASP A 96 11.12 -12.16 7.21
C ASP A 96 11.42 -10.75 7.76
N MET A 97 10.37 -10.08 8.21
CA MET A 97 10.41 -8.69 8.64
C MET A 97 10.43 -8.66 10.17
N THR A 98 11.62 -8.83 10.74
CA THR A 98 11.79 -8.95 12.19
C THR A 98 12.14 -7.64 12.89
N ARG A 99 12.49 -6.59 12.13
CA ARG A 99 13.00 -5.32 12.67
C ARG A 99 12.17 -4.12 12.23
N PHE A 100 12.08 -3.13 13.11
CA PHE A 100 11.42 -1.85 12.83
C PHE A 100 11.96 -1.17 11.58
N SER A 101 13.28 -1.17 11.39
CA SER A 101 13.91 -0.52 10.24
C SER A 101 13.53 -1.16 8.91
N GLN A 102 13.32 -2.48 8.87
CA GLN A 102 12.84 -3.18 7.67
C GLN A 102 11.41 -2.73 7.34
N TRP A 103 10.53 -2.71 8.35
CA TRP A 103 9.17 -2.21 8.20
C TRP A 103 9.14 -0.74 7.76
N TRP A 104 9.98 0.10 8.36
CA TRP A 104 10.11 1.51 8.02
C TRP A 104 10.52 1.71 6.56
N SER A 105 11.55 0.99 6.09
CA SER A 105 11.99 1.01 4.69
C SER A 105 10.88 0.53 3.73
N ARG A 106 10.12 -0.51 4.12
CA ARG A 106 8.95 -0.96 3.35
C ARG A 106 7.88 0.13 3.24
N MET A 107 7.65 0.91 4.31
CA MET A 107 6.73 2.04 4.29
C MET A 107 7.23 3.21 3.45
N ILE A 108 8.54 3.49 3.45
CA ILE A 108 9.16 4.46 2.52
C ILE A 108 8.93 4.01 1.07
N ARG A 109 9.18 2.74 0.74
CA ARG A 109 8.89 2.18 -0.59
C ARG A 109 7.42 2.29 -0.95
N SER A 110 6.50 2.04 -0.01
CA SER A 110 5.07 2.25 -0.22
C SER A 110 4.73 3.71 -0.52
N GLY A 111 5.37 4.66 0.18
CA GLY A 111 5.24 6.09 -0.10
C GLY A 111 5.68 6.47 -1.51
N TRP A 112 6.79 5.90 -1.97
CA TRP A 112 7.24 6.05 -3.36
C TRP A 112 6.19 5.52 -4.34
N ALA A 113 5.70 4.29 -4.14
CA ALA A 113 4.68 3.68 -4.99
C ALA A 113 3.40 4.52 -5.08
N ILE A 114 2.98 5.11 -3.94
CA ILE A 114 1.82 6.01 -3.88
C ILE A 114 2.07 7.25 -4.74
N ALA A 115 3.20 7.95 -4.58
CA ALA A 115 3.49 9.14 -5.38
C ALA A 115 3.63 8.83 -6.88
N GLN A 116 4.27 7.72 -7.24
CA GLN A 116 4.40 7.30 -8.63
C GLN A 116 3.04 6.95 -9.25
N GLY A 117 2.22 6.17 -8.53
CA GLY A 117 0.86 5.83 -8.95
C GLY A 117 -0.03 7.06 -9.11
N MET A 118 0.05 8.03 -8.19
CA MET A 118 -0.63 9.32 -8.30
C MET A 118 -0.19 10.09 -9.54
N ALA A 119 1.11 10.12 -9.84
CA ALA A 119 1.64 10.87 -10.96
C ALA A 119 1.21 10.27 -12.32
N MET A 120 1.06 8.95 -12.40
CA MET A 120 0.66 8.26 -13.62
C MET A 120 -0.87 8.24 -13.81
N TYR A 121 -1.61 7.93 -12.74
CA TYR A 121 -3.05 7.60 -12.83
C TYR A 121 -3.95 8.46 -11.94
N GLY A 122 -3.40 9.46 -11.26
CA GLY A 122 -4.15 10.30 -10.33
C GLY A 122 -5.25 11.16 -10.96
N LEU A 123 -5.09 11.51 -12.24
CA LEU A 123 -6.06 12.29 -13.02
C LEU A 123 -7.01 11.42 -13.86
N THR A 124 -6.86 10.09 -13.80
CA THR A 124 -7.80 9.16 -14.45
C THR A 124 -9.10 9.06 -13.64
N PRO A 125 -10.20 8.53 -14.21
CA PRO A 125 -11.44 8.30 -13.48
C PRO A 125 -11.27 7.49 -12.18
N GLU A 126 -10.29 6.58 -12.13
CA GLU A 126 -10.00 5.78 -10.93
C GLU A 126 -9.32 6.57 -9.79
N LYS A 127 -8.73 7.74 -10.08
CA LYS A 127 -8.01 8.60 -9.13
C LYS A 127 -7.01 7.81 -8.27
N TYR A 128 -6.26 6.92 -8.92
CA TYR A 128 -5.43 5.92 -8.25
C TYR A 128 -4.45 6.56 -7.26
N MET A 129 -4.42 6.03 -6.04
CA MET A 129 -3.57 6.44 -4.91
C MET A 129 -3.72 7.90 -4.44
N MET A 130 -4.66 8.68 -5.01
CA MET A 130 -4.78 10.11 -4.72
C MET A 130 -5.20 10.39 -3.27
N ARG A 131 -6.17 9.62 -2.78
CA ARG A 131 -6.63 9.72 -1.39
C ARG A 131 -5.53 9.36 -0.40
N GLN A 132 -4.77 8.28 -0.67
CA GLN A 132 -3.68 7.83 0.18
C GLN A 132 -2.57 8.89 0.21
N GLY A 133 -2.20 9.44 -0.95
CA GLY A 133 -1.16 10.46 -1.04
C GLY A 133 -1.47 11.76 -0.33
N ILE A 134 -2.69 12.29 -0.52
CA ILE A 134 -3.17 13.48 0.20
C ILE A 134 -3.24 13.21 1.71
N SER A 135 -3.73 12.02 2.10
CA SER A 135 -3.75 11.61 3.50
C SER A 135 -2.35 11.58 4.10
N ASN A 136 -1.35 11.09 3.37
CA ASN A 136 0.04 11.09 3.83
C ASN A 136 0.55 12.52 4.04
N TRP A 137 0.30 13.45 3.13
CA TRP A 137 0.73 14.86 3.28
C TRP A 137 0.06 15.54 4.46
N LEU A 138 -1.25 15.35 4.60
CA LEU A 138 -2.01 15.94 5.69
C LEU A 138 -1.54 15.43 7.05
N TRP A 139 -1.50 14.11 7.24
CA TRP A 139 -1.27 13.48 8.55
C TRP A 139 0.20 13.24 8.86
N GLY A 140 1.05 13.07 7.85
CA GLY A 140 2.48 12.82 8.02
C GLY A 140 3.34 14.08 8.05
N LEU A 141 2.82 15.23 7.61
CA LEU A 141 3.62 16.47 7.53
C LEU A 141 2.85 17.74 7.91
N ILE A 142 1.76 18.07 7.20
CA ILE A 142 1.11 19.39 7.34
C ILE A 142 0.56 19.60 8.74
N LEU A 143 -0.23 18.66 9.25
CA LEU A 143 -0.82 18.74 10.59
C LEU A 143 0.23 18.84 11.70
N PRO A 144 1.24 17.97 11.80
CA PRO A 144 2.23 18.06 12.87
C PRO A 144 3.08 19.35 12.76
N LEU A 145 3.41 19.81 11.55
CA LEU A 145 4.12 21.07 11.36
C LEU A 145 3.31 22.27 11.83
N ILE A 146 2.02 22.36 11.48
CA ILE A 146 1.15 23.46 11.93
C ILE A 146 0.94 23.38 13.45
N ALA A 147 0.65 22.19 13.97
CA ALA A 147 0.38 21.99 15.39
C ALA A 147 1.55 22.46 16.26
N LEU A 148 2.77 22.04 15.92
CA LEU A 148 3.98 22.36 16.68
C LEU A 148 4.56 23.73 16.33
N GLY A 149 4.63 24.08 15.04
CA GLY A 149 5.26 25.31 14.57
C GLY A 149 4.54 26.59 14.97
N LEU A 150 3.21 26.52 15.16
CA LEU A 150 2.39 27.66 15.59
C LEU A 150 1.99 27.59 17.06
N ALA A 151 2.46 26.60 17.83
CA ALA A 151 2.08 26.40 19.22
C ALA A 151 2.41 27.63 20.08
N TRP A 152 3.61 28.20 19.91
CA TRP A 152 4.03 29.39 20.66
C TRP A 152 3.12 30.60 20.39
N TRP A 153 2.91 30.93 19.11
CA TRP A 153 2.12 32.09 18.67
C TRP A 153 0.65 31.99 19.06
N THR A 154 0.10 30.77 19.10
CA THR A 154 -1.30 30.52 19.42
C THR A 154 -1.53 30.17 20.89
N ARG A 155 -0.52 30.34 21.76
CA ARG A 155 -0.57 29.95 23.18
C ARG A 155 -1.01 28.50 23.40
N GLY A 156 -0.59 27.62 22.49
CA GLY A 156 -0.87 26.18 22.54
C GLY A 156 -2.17 25.74 21.87
N LEU A 157 -3.01 26.65 21.34
CA LEU A 157 -4.29 26.26 20.72
C LEU A 157 -4.10 25.31 19.53
N THR A 158 -3.04 25.47 18.74
CA THR A 158 -2.77 24.58 17.59
C THR A 158 -2.41 23.15 18.01
N LEU A 159 -2.06 22.91 19.28
CA LEU A 159 -1.81 21.55 19.78
C LEU A 159 -3.09 20.71 19.81
N PHE A 160 -4.27 21.32 19.90
CA PHE A 160 -5.55 20.59 19.80
C PHE A 160 -5.72 19.88 18.45
N LEU A 161 -5.02 20.32 17.38
CA LEU A 161 -5.02 19.60 16.10
C LEU A 161 -4.48 18.17 16.23
N LEU A 162 -3.63 17.90 17.23
CA LEU A 162 -3.08 16.56 17.47
C LEU A 162 -4.16 15.55 17.92
N ILE A 163 -5.32 16.01 18.39
CA ILE A 163 -6.50 15.15 18.63
C ILE A 163 -6.97 14.48 17.32
N GLY A 164 -6.60 15.02 16.16
CA GLY A 164 -6.85 14.36 14.89
C GLY A 164 -6.23 12.95 14.80
N TYR A 165 -5.10 12.68 15.44
CA TYR A 165 -4.46 11.36 15.42
C TYR A 165 -5.28 10.26 16.11
N PRO A 166 -5.77 10.42 17.36
CA PRO A 166 -6.65 9.44 17.95
C PRO A 166 -7.97 9.29 17.17
N VAL A 167 -8.51 10.37 16.58
CA VAL A 167 -9.69 10.29 15.71
C VAL A 167 -9.41 9.45 14.45
N LEU A 168 -8.26 9.67 13.80
CA LEU A 168 -7.82 8.86 12.66
C LEU A 168 -7.63 7.39 13.07
N GLY A 169 -7.01 7.15 14.22
CA GLY A 169 -6.80 5.82 14.77
C GLY A 169 -8.10 5.08 15.03
N TRP A 170 -9.07 5.75 15.65
CA TRP A 170 -10.42 5.22 15.87
C TRP A 170 -11.12 4.86 14.55
N ARG A 171 -11.01 5.73 13.53
CA ARG A 171 -11.58 5.46 12.21
C ARG A 171 -10.96 4.23 11.54
N ILE A 172 -9.63 4.08 11.61
CA ILE A 172 -8.92 2.93 11.05
C ILE A 172 -9.28 1.65 11.82
N TYR A 173 -9.32 1.73 13.15
CA TYR A 173 -9.74 0.64 14.03
C TYR A 173 -11.15 0.15 13.69
N GLY A 174 -12.11 1.07 13.54
CA GLY A 174 -13.48 0.74 13.18
C GLY A 174 -13.56 0.02 11.83
N TYR A 175 -12.86 0.54 10.81
CA TYR A 175 -12.79 -0.10 9.50
C TYR A 175 -12.21 -1.53 9.58
N ARG A 176 -11.07 -1.72 10.26
CA ARG A 176 -10.46 -3.05 10.39
C ARG A 176 -11.35 -4.03 11.15
N SER A 177 -12.09 -3.55 12.15
CA SER A 177 -13.07 -4.37 12.87
C SER A 177 -14.20 -4.85 11.94
N THR A 178 -14.63 -4.03 10.98
CA THR A 178 -15.61 -4.48 9.95
C THR A 178 -15.04 -5.50 8.95
N CYS A 179 -13.71 -5.61 8.86
CA CYS A 179 -13.03 -6.62 8.04
C CYS A 179 -12.85 -7.98 8.76
N GLY A 180 -13.37 -8.13 9.99
CA GLY A 180 -13.25 -9.36 10.78
C GLY A 180 -11.95 -9.48 11.58
N ASP A 181 -11.13 -8.42 11.65
CA ASP A 181 -9.93 -8.41 12.48
C ASP A 181 -10.30 -8.40 13.99
N THR A 182 -9.51 -9.10 14.80
CA THR A 182 -9.63 -9.03 16.26
C THR A 182 -9.34 -7.61 16.76
N PRO A 183 -9.87 -7.20 17.95
CA PRO A 183 -9.56 -5.90 18.54
C PRO A 183 -8.05 -5.63 18.68
N ALA A 184 -7.25 -6.66 18.97
CA ALA A 184 -5.79 -6.53 19.06
C ALA A 184 -5.15 -6.23 17.71
N GLN A 185 -5.56 -6.94 16.64
CA GLN A 185 -5.10 -6.69 15.26
C GLN A 185 -5.51 -5.31 14.76
N SER A 186 -6.77 -4.91 14.99
CA SER A 186 -7.27 -3.60 14.59
C SER A 186 -6.50 -2.45 15.26
N ARG A 187 -6.17 -2.58 16.55
CA ARG A 187 -5.34 -1.58 17.27
C ARG A 187 -3.92 -1.54 16.73
N LEU A 188 -3.31 -2.71 16.52
CA LEU A 188 -1.97 -2.84 15.95
C LEU A 188 -1.89 -2.15 14.58
N TYR A 189 -2.83 -2.50 13.69
CA TYR A 189 -2.92 -1.94 12.35
C TYR A 189 -3.13 -0.43 12.39
N ALA A 190 -4.04 0.07 13.24
CA ALA A 190 -4.30 1.50 13.35
C ALA A 190 -3.06 2.29 13.79
N PHE A 191 -2.34 1.79 14.81
CA PHE A 191 -1.10 2.41 15.28
C PHE A 191 -0.04 2.49 14.18
N PHE A 192 0.24 1.36 13.52
CA PHE A 192 1.26 1.31 12.47
C PHE A 192 0.83 2.01 11.17
N CYS A 193 -0.46 2.11 10.89
CA CYS A 193 -0.98 2.89 9.77
C CYS A 193 -0.74 4.39 9.96
N ILE A 194 -0.91 4.91 11.20
CA ILE A 194 -0.58 6.30 11.55
C ILE A 194 0.93 6.51 11.50
N LEU A 195 1.71 5.64 12.16
CA LEU A 195 3.17 5.74 12.17
C LEU A 195 3.76 5.64 10.75
N GLY A 196 3.15 4.82 9.89
CA GLY A 196 3.53 4.65 8.50
C GLY A 196 3.37 5.92 7.67
N LYS A 197 2.48 6.86 8.04
CA LYS A 197 2.29 8.13 7.31
C LYS A 197 3.58 8.95 7.23
N PHE A 198 4.39 8.95 8.29
CA PHE A 198 5.65 9.68 8.34
C PHE A 198 6.68 9.06 7.38
N ALA A 199 6.84 7.74 7.40
CA ALA A 199 7.72 7.02 6.48
C ALA A 199 7.24 7.14 5.02
N GLN A 200 5.94 7.04 4.78
CA GLN A 200 5.34 7.19 3.46
C GLN A 200 5.59 8.59 2.88
N ILE A 201 5.54 9.65 3.71
CA ILE A 201 5.91 10.99 3.24
C ILE A 201 7.35 11.10 2.81
N MET A 202 8.29 10.48 3.53
CA MET A 202 9.69 10.43 3.09
C MET A 202 9.81 9.76 1.72
N GLY A 203 9.06 8.68 1.49
CA GLY A 203 8.98 8.02 0.18
C GLY A 203 8.41 8.91 -0.93
N GLN A 204 7.32 9.62 -0.65
CA GLN A 204 6.70 10.55 -1.61
C GLN A 204 7.63 11.70 -1.96
N VAL A 205 8.28 12.31 -0.96
CA VAL A 205 9.27 13.37 -1.17
C VAL A 205 10.43 12.85 -2.02
N LYS A 206 10.96 11.65 -1.71
CA LYS A 206 12.04 11.03 -2.48
C LYS A 206 11.65 10.86 -3.95
N TYR A 207 10.44 10.36 -4.24
CA TYR A 207 9.95 10.24 -5.61
C TYR A 207 9.91 11.58 -6.35
N TRP A 208 9.32 12.61 -5.75
CA TRP A 208 9.18 13.93 -6.39
C TRP A 208 10.53 14.60 -6.61
N LEU A 209 11.47 14.46 -5.68
CA LEU A 209 12.84 14.95 -5.84
C LEU A 209 13.57 14.23 -6.97
N THR A 210 13.52 12.90 -7.02
CA THR A 210 14.14 12.13 -8.11
C THR A 210 13.54 12.49 -9.46
N LYS A 211 12.21 12.61 -9.53
CA LYS A 211 11.50 13.02 -10.75
C LYS A 211 11.90 14.43 -11.20
N TRP A 212 11.96 15.38 -10.27
CA TRP A 212 12.39 16.75 -10.55
C TRP A 212 13.85 16.83 -11.03
N GLN A 213 14.72 15.97 -10.51
CA GLN A 213 16.12 15.85 -10.92
C GLN A 213 16.32 15.08 -12.23
N GLY A 214 15.26 14.54 -12.84
CA GLY A 214 15.35 13.70 -14.04
C GLY A 214 16.12 12.39 -13.83
N GLN A 215 16.28 11.96 -12.58
CA GLN A 215 17.02 10.75 -12.23
C GLN A 215 16.15 9.49 -12.38
N THR A 216 16.80 8.36 -12.62
CA THR A 216 16.14 7.06 -12.63
C THR A 216 15.86 6.57 -11.20
N ALA A 217 14.76 5.84 -11.04
CA ALA A 217 14.38 5.28 -9.76
C ALA A 217 15.41 4.22 -9.31
N THR A 218 15.85 4.31 -8.05
CA THR A 218 16.70 3.28 -7.43
C THR A 218 15.85 2.37 -6.54
N LEU A 219 16.08 1.06 -6.63
CA LEU A 219 15.33 0.07 -5.87
C LEU A 219 15.46 0.34 -4.36
N ILE A 220 14.32 0.38 -3.67
CA ILE A 220 14.26 0.50 -2.21
C ILE A 220 14.03 -0.90 -1.63
N GLU A 221 15.13 -1.60 -1.37
CA GLU A 221 15.10 -2.93 -0.75
C GLU A 221 15.11 -2.84 0.78
N TYR A 222 14.27 -3.64 1.42
CA TYR A 222 14.24 -3.79 2.89
C TYR A 222 14.71 -5.18 3.36
N LYS A 223 14.78 -6.15 2.44
CA LYS A 223 15.37 -7.47 2.66
C LYS A 223 16.72 -7.47 1.97
N LYS A 224 17.79 -7.88 2.66
CA LYS A 224 19.05 -8.18 1.98
C LYS A 224 18.77 -9.39 1.10
N SER A 225 19.09 -9.31 -0.20
CA SER A 225 19.14 -10.49 -1.04
C SER A 225 19.99 -11.54 -0.33
N GLN A 226 19.42 -12.73 -0.08
CA GLN A 226 20.25 -13.88 0.24
C GLN A 226 20.99 -14.19 -1.05
N THR A 227 22.22 -13.67 -1.19
CA THR A 227 23.19 -14.28 -2.08
C THR A 227 23.39 -15.69 -1.58
N GLY A 228 22.88 -16.66 -2.35
CA GLY A 228 23.15 -18.08 -2.15
C GLY A 228 24.62 -18.40 -2.28
#